data_AF-A2DRD7-F1
#
_entry.id   AF-A2DRD7-F1
#
_cell.length_a   1.000
_cell.length_b   1.000
_cell.length_c   1.000
_cell.angle_alpha   90.00
_cell.angle_beta   90.00
_cell.angle_gamma   90.00
#
_symmetry.space_group_name_H-M   'P 1'
#
loop_
_entity.id
_entity.type
_entity.pdbx_description
1 polymer ?
#
loop_
_entity_poly.entity_id
_entity_poly.type
_entity_poly.pdbx_seq_one_letter_code
_entity_poly.pdbx_strand_id
1 'polypeptide(L)'
;MSYTVSLGPQSPVSQQLKAINFFDTNSSSSAIVGIPLWTPLLQLAMQPNLQISAPLQSLILKLAQRLEVLQGVTRVQNLPQYLTPFTVDLFLYIITLIPSTVDEQMVNALFTLLTTQAADKAGALLAKLIFSPSTPNEILIMISKEFQIIVEGYASKPGGNHILLSLARLDPMKIPNGVIALYTSSKIPKNAVAGYTALFTTNGIPRGFKLDVVCSHVTSNNALLRSASIEFLRRYETKNEALTDVANSLIQAVIDYSDERAFLLLCNVASNEKTGKTLTMAGTIEKWMSSQPIKAPLFLKLFILLIGHSDYAERFSLHKLTVPFIHHVCHHGDTETLLSAVWAMTKLNLNENLAKEFAESGILADICKVFPLLEDQQAVIDKFIPVFETLYQYSENNKVLFCNLTSKLLELVKSGCQSLKSYIHLLAILAKKQITHSTLINDNAIAILNPYCTESNAKIDVKSIMASLREGGLNIP
;
A
#
# COMPACT_ATOMS: atom_id res chain seq x y z
N MET A 1 -11.40 -70.63 -38.91
CA MET A 1 -11.80 -69.94 -37.66
C MET A 1 -11.76 -68.45 -37.93
N SER A 2 -12.93 -67.87 -38.17
CA SER A 2 -13.11 -66.46 -38.51
C SER A 2 -13.40 -65.71 -37.22
N TYR A 3 -12.45 -64.90 -36.75
CA TYR A 3 -12.69 -64.00 -35.63
C TYR A 3 -13.39 -62.73 -36.14
N THR A 4 -14.71 -62.76 -36.16
CA THR A 4 -15.52 -61.53 -36.11
C THR A 4 -15.36 -60.93 -34.72
N VAL A 5 -14.45 -59.96 -34.59
CA VAL A 5 -14.44 -59.06 -33.43
C VAL A 5 -15.67 -58.16 -33.56
N SER A 6 -16.70 -58.48 -32.78
CA SER A 6 -17.84 -57.61 -32.56
C SER A 6 -17.36 -56.33 -31.87
N LEU A 7 -17.25 -55.25 -32.64
CA LEU A 7 -17.22 -53.90 -32.09
C LEU A 7 -18.63 -53.63 -31.57
N GLY A 8 -18.86 -53.91 -30.29
CA GLY A 8 -20.08 -53.48 -29.61
C GLY A 8 -20.28 -51.97 -29.80
N PRO A 9 -21.54 -51.49 -29.82
CA PRO A 9 -21.84 -50.09 -30.13
C PRO A 9 -21.14 -49.19 -29.11
N GLN A 10 -20.09 -48.49 -29.55
CA GLN A 10 -19.41 -47.49 -28.74
C GLN A 10 -20.41 -46.39 -28.43
N SER A 11 -20.53 -46.00 -27.16
CA SER A 11 -21.42 -44.91 -26.78
C SER A 11 -21.01 -43.63 -27.55
N PRO A 12 -21.97 -42.82 -28.02
CA PRO A 12 -21.68 -41.58 -28.76
C PRO A 12 -20.66 -40.67 -28.06
N VAL A 13 -20.69 -40.65 -26.72
CA VAL A 13 -19.76 -39.90 -25.87
C VAL A 13 -18.31 -40.39 -26.01
N SER A 14 -18.09 -41.70 -26.08
CA SER A 14 -16.74 -42.26 -26.24
C SER A 14 -16.12 -41.93 -27.60
N GLN A 15 -16.94 -41.83 -28.64
CA GLN A 15 -16.49 -41.44 -29.98
C GLN A 15 -16.16 -39.94 -30.04
N GLN A 16 -17.00 -39.10 -29.44
CA GLN A 16 -16.75 -37.65 -29.33
C GLN A 16 -15.46 -37.36 -28.55
N LEU A 17 -15.21 -38.08 -27.46
CA LEU A 17 -14.01 -37.89 -26.64
C LEU A 17 -12.74 -38.34 -27.36
N LYS A 18 -12.80 -39.44 -28.14
CA LYS A 18 -11.70 -39.84 -29.04
C LYS A 18 -11.39 -38.78 -30.10
N ALA A 19 -12.43 -38.19 -30.71
CA ALA A 19 -12.26 -37.12 -31.69
C ALA A 19 -11.62 -35.87 -31.07
N ILE A 20 -12.09 -35.44 -29.89
CA ILE A 20 -11.50 -34.32 -29.15
C ILE A 20 -10.02 -34.58 -28.85
N ASN A 21 -9.68 -35.76 -28.31
CA ASN A 21 -8.29 -36.11 -27.99
C ASN A 21 -7.40 -36.16 -29.24
N PHE A 22 -7.93 -36.63 -30.37
CA PHE A 22 -7.21 -36.62 -31.64
C PHE A 22 -6.87 -35.19 -32.06
N PHE A 23 -7.85 -34.27 -32.06
CA PHE A 23 -7.61 -32.87 -32.43
C PHE A 23 -6.73 -32.14 -31.40
N ASP A 24 -6.82 -32.48 -30.12
CA ASP A 24 -5.98 -31.86 -29.11
C ASP A 24 -4.50 -32.26 -29.27
N THR A 25 -4.24 -33.54 -29.53
CA THR A 25 -2.89 -34.06 -29.80
C THR A 25 -2.31 -33.47 -31.08
N ASN A 26 -3.14 -33.21 -32.09
CA ASN A 26 -2.72 -32.70 -33.39
C ASN A 26 -2.87 -31.17 -33.53
N SER A 27 -3.29 -30.46 -32.49
CA SER A 27 -3.65 -29.03 -32.53
C SER A 27 -2.56 -28.10 -33.08
N SER A 28 -1.29 -28.49 -33.01
CA SER A 28 -0.14 -27.75 -33.55
C SER A 28 0.16 -28.06 -35.03
N SER A 29 -0.46 -29.06 -35.62
CA SER A 29 -0.22 -29.48 -37.00
C SER A 29 -0.73 -28.45 -38.00
N SER A 30 0.02 -28.24 -39.08
CA SER A 30 -0.42 -27.42 -40.23
C SER A 30 -1.58 -28.07 -40.97
N ALA A 31 -1.75 -29.40 -40.85
CA ALA A 31 -2.84 -30.15 -41.50
C ALA A 31 -4.24 -29.74 -41.01
N ILE A 32 -4.34 -29.10 -39.83
CA ILE A 32 -5.62 -28.62 -39.30
C ILE A 32 -6.07 -27.32 -39.98
N VAL A 33 -5.12 -26.55 -40.53
CA VAL A 33 -5.41 -25.27 -41.20
C VAL A 33 -6.24 -25.54 -42.46
N GLY A 34 -7.41 -24.90 -42.55
CA GLY A 34 -8.31 -25.01 -43.71
C GLY A 34 -9.41 -26.09 -43.60
N ILE A 35 -9.36 -26.97 -42.59
CA ILE A 35 -10.46 -27.91 -42.30
C ILE A 35 -11.65 -27.12 -41.73
N PRO A 36 -12.91 -27.41 -42.16
CA PRO A 36 -14.12 -26.76 -41.63
C PRO A 36 -14.49 -27.28 -40.23
N LEU A 37 -13.57 -27.13 -39.28
CA LEU A 37 -13.65 -27.68 -37.92
C LEU A 37 -14.56 -26.90 -36.97
N TRP A 38 -14.77 -25.60 -37.22
CA TRP A 38 -15.47 -24.73 -36.28
C TRP A 38 -16.96 -25.06 -36.16
N THR A 39 -17.67 -25.29 -37.27
CA THR A 39 -19.10 -25.60 -37.22
C THR A 39 -19.39 -26.85 -36.38
N PRO A 40 -18.73 -28.01 -36.60
CA PRO A 40 -18.93 -29.19 -35.75
C PRO A 40 -18.55 -28.97 -34.28
N LEU A 41 -17.43 -28.28 -34.00
CA LEU A 41 -17.00 -28.00 -32.63
C LEU A 41 -17.99 -27.10 -31.89
N LEU A 42 -18.50 -26.06 -32.56
CA LEU A 42 -19.47 -25.14 -31.99
C LEU A 42 -20.83 -25.80 -31.77
N GLN A 43 -21.28 -26.64 -32.70
CA GLN A 43 -22.49 -27.45 -32.51
C GLN A 43 -22.37 -28.38 -31.30
N LEU A 44 -21.22 -29.05 -31.14
CA LEU A 44 -20.96 -29.89 -29.98
C LEU A 44 -20.93 -29.07 -28.68
N ALA A 45 -20.42 -27.84 -28.74
CA ALA A 45 -20.36 -26.91 -27.62
C ALA A 45 -21.73 -26.35 -27.19
N MET A 46 -22.78 -26.47 -28.01
CA MET A 46 -24.15 -26.08 -27.64
C MET A 46 -24.86 -27.08 -26.72
N GLN A 47 -24.41 -28.33 -26.71
CA GLN A 47 -24.96 -29.38 -25.85
C GLN A 47 -23.83 -30.21 -25.22
N PRO A 48 -22.96 -29.58 -24.41
CA PRO A 48 -21.80 -30.28 -23.90
C PRO A 48 -22.24 -31.29 -22.84
N ASN A 49 -22.01 -32.58 -23.10
CA ASN A 49 -22.10 -33.60 -22.07
C ASN A 49 -21.00 -33.32 -21.02
N LEU A 50 -21.34 -33.42 -19.72
CA LEU A 50 -20.42 -33.14 -18.59
C LEU A 50 -19.05 -33.82 -18.73
N GLN A 51 -18.98 -35.00 -19.35
CA GLN A 51 -17.72 -35.74 -19.53
C GLN A 51 -16.81 -35.15 -20.62
N ILE A 52 -17.36 -34.43 -21.60
CA ILE A 52 -16.61 -33.83 -22.73
C ILE A 52 -16.42 -32.32 -22.55
N SER A 53 -17.16 -31.65 -21.66
CA SER A 53 -17.17 -30.18 -21.52
C SER A 53 -15.78 -29.59 -21.34
N ALA A 54 -15.01 -30.07 -20.34
CA ALA A 54 -13.69 -29.51 -20.05
C ALA A 54 -12.65 -29.80 -21.16
N PRO A 55 -12.51 -31.04 -21.66
CA PRO A 55 -11.65 -31.32 -22.81
C PRO A 55 -12.01 -30.51 -24.06
N LEU A 56 -13.31 -30.36 -24.35
CA LEU A 56 -13.78 -29.59 -25.51
C LEU A 56 -13.46 -28.11 -25.37
N GLN A 57 -13.68 -27.52 -24.19
CA GLN A 57 -13.36 -26.11 -23.95
C GLN A 57 -11.86 -25.86 -24.08
N SER A 58 -11.03 -26.76 -23.53
CA SER A 58 -9.57 -26.68 -23.66
C SER A 58 -9.12 -26.72 -25.12
N LEU A 59 -9.64 -27.68 -25.89
CA LEU A 59 -9.36 -27.78 -27.32
C LEU A 59 -9.77 -26.52 -28.09
N ILE A 60 -11.00 -26.03 -27.88
CA ILE A 60 -11.52 -24.82 -28.53
C ILE A 60 -10.57 -23.63 -28.29
N LEU A 61 -10.14 -23.41 -27.04
CA LEU A 61 -9.25 -22.30 -26.71
C LEU A 61 -7.85 -22.47 -27.31
N LYS A 62 -7.31 -23.70 -27.29
CA LYS A 62 -6.00 -24.01 -27.88
C LYS A 62 -6.00 -23.78 -29.40
N LEU A 63 -7.09 -24.13 -30.08
CA LEU A 63 -7.26 -23.86 -31.50
C LEU A 63 -7.47 -22.36 -31.78
N ALA A 64 -8.22 -21.66 -30.91
CA ALA A 64 -8.49 -20.23 -31.06
C ALA A 64 -7.24 -19.35 -30.94
N GLN A 65 -6.23 -19.81 -30.18
CA GLN A 65 -4.93 -19.13 -30.06
C GLN A 65 -4.12 -19.13 -31.36
N ARG A 66 -4.44 -20.01 -32.32
CA ARG A 66 -3.80 -20.05 -33.64
C ARG A 66 -4.60 -19.24 -34.65
N LEU A 67 -4.11 -18.07 -35.04
CA LEU A 67 -4.81 -17.16 -35.95
C LEU A 67 -5.24 -17.83 -37.27
N GLU A 68 -4.36 -18.63 -37.88
CA GLU A 68 -4.65 -19.34 -39.14
C GLU A 68 -5.84 -20.29 -39.02
N VAL A 69 -5.99 -20.93 -37.85
CA VAL A 69 -7.09 -21.84 -37.55
C VAL A 69 -8.35 -21.04 -37.25
N LEU A 70 -8.23 -20.00 -36.41
CA LEU A 70 -9.34 -19.12 -36.03
C LEU A 70 -9.98 -18.42 -37.24
N GLN A 71 -9.20 -18.07 -38.26
CA GLN A 71 -9.71 -17.50 -39.52
C GLN A 71 -10.82 -18.33 -40.17
N GLY A 72 -10.84 -19.66 -39.94
CA GLY A 72 -11.91 -20.53 -40.40
C GLY A 72 -13.30 -20.17 -39.84
N VAL A 73 -13.38 -19.45 -38.72
CA VAL A 73 -14.65 -18.97 -38.12
C VAL A 73 -15.45 -18.08 -39.07
N THR A 74 -14.78 -17.35 -39.97
CA THR A 74 -15.43 -16.50 -40.99
C THR A 74 -16.37 -17.27 -41.93
N ARG A 75 -16.20 -18.59 -42.03
CA ARG A 75 -17.03 -19.48 -42.86
C ARG A 75 -18.22 -20.07 -42.10
N VAL A 76 -18.33 -19.85 -40.79
CA VAL A 76 -19.41 -20.37 -39.96
C VAL A 76 -20.66 -19.51 -40.18
N GLN A 77 -21.73 -20.12 -40.67
CA GLN A 77 -23.02 -19.44 -40.84
C GLN A 77 -23.67 -19.18 -39.47
N ASN A 78 -24.32 -18.03 -39.33
CA ASN A 78 -25.01 -17.61 -38.12
C ASN A 78 -24.15 -17.73 -36.86
N LEU A 79 -22.87 -17.34 -36.95
CA LEU A 79 -21.92 -17.39 -35.84
C LEU A 79 -22.47 -16.88 -34.48
N PRO A 80 -23.28 -15.80 -34.42
CA PRO A 80 -23.86 -15.30 -33.17
C PRO A 80 -24.67 -16.34 -32.38
N GLN A 81 -25.28 -17.34 -33.04
CA GLN A 81 -26.07 -18.37 -32.36
C GLN A 81 -25.23 -19.26 -31.43
N TYR A 82 -23.92 -19.33 -31.68
CA TYR A 82 -22.99 -20.12 -30.91
C TYR A 82 -22.39 -19.37 -29.74
N LEU A 83 -22.75 -18.10 -29.53
CA LEU A 83 -22.30 -17.30 -28.40
C LEU A 83 -23.13 -17.64 -27.16
N THR A 84 -22.54 -18.41 -26.25
CA THR A 84 -23.18 -18.90 -25.02
C THR A 84 -22.22 -18.76 -23.84
N PRO A 85 -22.67 -18.95 -22.59
CA PRO A 85 -21.77 -18.93 -21.44
C PRO A 85 -20.59 -19.91 -21.54
N PHE A 86 -20.75 -21.02 -22.26
CA PHE A 86 -19.69 -22.02 -22.45
C PHE A 86 -18.64 -21.59 -23.49
N THR A 87 -19.07 -20.89 -24.54
CA THR A 87 -18.22 -20.51 -25.67
C THR A 87 -17.73 -19.06 -25.61
N VAL A 88 -18.19 -18.24 -24.66
CA VAL A 88 -17.87 -16.80 -24.58
C VAL A 88 -16.36 -16.49 -24.60
N ASP A 89 -15.51 -17.39 -24.07
CA ASP A 89 -14.05 -17.23 -24.10
C ASP A 89 -13.47 -17.36 -25.51
N LEU A 90 -14.06 -18.19 -26.38
CA LEU A 90 -13.70 -18.23 -27.81
C LEU A 90 -14.01 -16.88 -28.48
N PHE A 91 -15.15 -16.27 -28.13
CA PHE A 91 -15.57 -14.99 -28.70
C PHE A 91 -14.67 -13.83 -28.27
N LEU A 92 -13.93 -13.96 -27.17
CA LEU A 92 -12.82 -13.05 -26.86
C LEU A 92 -11.77 -13.07 -27.97
N TYR A 93 -11.33 -14.25 -28.42
CA TYR A 93 -10.36 -14.36 -29.52
C TYR A 93 -10.94 -13.84 -30.83
N ILE A 94 -12.20 -14.21 -31.14
CA ILE A 94 -12.88 -13.77 -32.36
C ILE A 94 -12.94 -12.24 -32.43
N ILE A 95 -13.48 -11.58 -31.39
CA ILE A 95 -13.61 -10.11 -31.34
C ILE A 95 -12.24 -9.42 -31.39
N THR A 96 -11.21 -10.05 -30.81
CA THR A 96 -9.86 -9.45 -30.76
C THR A 96 -9.11 -9.56 -32.08
N LEU A 97 -9.19 -10.72 -32.73
CA LEU A 97 -8.30 -11.08 -33.84
C LEU A 97 -9.00 -11.03 -35.20
N ILE A 98 -10.33 -11.14 -35.21
CA ILE A 98 -11.14 -11.13 -36.43
C ILE A 98 -12.36 -10.21 -36.23
N PRO A 99 -12.16 -8.90 -35.98
CA PRO A 99 -13.25 -7.98 -35.67
C PRO A 99 -14.27 -7.85 -36.83
N SER A 100 -13.87 -8.20 -38.06
CA SER A 100 -14.76 -8.18 -39.24
C SER A 100 -15.94 -9.15 -39.16
N THR A 101 -15.94 -10.13 -38.24
CA THR A 101 -17.07 -11.05 -38.02
C THR A 101 -18.09 -10.53 -37.02
N VAL A 102 -17.91 -9.32 -36.49
CA VAL A 102 -18.84 -8.73 -35.50
C VAL A 102 -19.91 -7.94 -36.23
N ASP A 103 -21.16 -8.36 -36.07
CA ASP A 103 -22.35 -7.70 -36.61
C ASP A 103 -23.35 -7.36 -35.50
N GLU A 104 -24.50 -6.76 -35.87
CA GLU A 104 -25.55 -6.41 -34.92
C GLU A 104 -26.13 -7.63 -34.18
N GLN A 105 -26.18 -8.80 -34.84
CA GLN A 105 -26.68 -10.02 -34.22
C GLN A 105 -25.75 -10.52 -33.11
N MET A 106 -24.43 -10.43 -33.32
CA MET A 106 -23.42 -10.71 -32.31
C MET A 106 -23.59 -9.83 -31.07
N VAL A 107 -23.82 -8.54 -31.30
CA VAL A 107 -24.01 -7.55 -30.23
C VAL A 107 -25.30 -7.84 -29.45
N ASN A 108 -26.41 -8.16 -30.13
CA ASN A 108 -27.65 -8.58 -29.49
C ASN A 108 -27.49 -9.86 -28.65
N ALA A 109 -26.73 -10.82 -29.14
CA ALA A 109 -26.41 -12.04 -28.39
C ALA A 109 -25.58 -11.71 -27.13
N LEU A 110 -24.63 -10.78 -27.21
CA LEU A 110 -23.89 -10.28 -26.04
C LEU A 110 -24.79 -9.58 -25.02
N PHE A 111 -25.76 -8.76 -25.46
CA PHE A 111 -26.74 -8.15 -24.54
C PHE A 111 -27.57 -9.20 -23.82
N THR A 112 -27.98 -10.25 -24.52
CA THR A 112 -28.69 -11.39 -23.91
C THR A 112 -27.82 -12.04 -22.83
N LEU A 113 -26.52 -12.23 -23.09
CA LEU A 113 -25.59 -12.81 -22.11
C LEU A 113 -25.36 -11.94 -20.86
N LEU A 114 -25.59 -10.62 -20.92
CA LEU A 114 -25.51 -9.76 -19.72
C LEU A 114 -26.51 -10.16 -18.63
N THR A 115 -27.58 -10.86 -19.00
CA THR A 115 -28.60 -11.36 -18.06
C THR A 115 -28.27 -12.72 -17.45
N THR A 116 -27.13 -13.31 -17.82
CA THR A 116 -26.74 -14.68 -17.45
C THR A 116 -25.53 -14.71 -16.51
N GLN A 117 -25.09 -15.92 -16.12
CA GLN A 117 -23.83 -16.12 -15.40
C GLN A 117 -22.58 -15.62 -16.15
N ALA A 118 -22.66 -15.36 -17.45
CA ALA A 118 -21.58 -14.84 -18.27
C ALA A 118 -21.52 -13.30 -18.33
N ALA A 119 -22.31 -12.58 -17.52
CA ALA A 119 -22.45 -11.13 -17.59
C ALA A 119 -21.12 -10.35 -17.52
N ASP A 120 -20.19 -10.76 -16.67
CA ASP A 120 -18.86 -10.10 -16.55
C ASP A 120 -18.09 -10.19 -17.88
N LYS A 121 -18.07 -11.37 -18.50
CA LYS A 121 -17.38 -11.62 -19.77
C LYS A 121 -18.08 -10.92 -20.93
N ALA A 122 -19.41 -10.99 -20.99
CA ALA A 122 -20.19 -10.30 -22.01
C ALA A 122 -19.98 -8.77 -21.95
N GLY A 123 -20.01 -8.19 -20.74
CA GLY A 123 -19.69 -6.78 -20.51
C GLY A 123 -18.27 -6.43 -20.96
N ALA A 124 -17.28 -7.28 -20.66
CA ALA A 124 -15.90 -7.08 -21.10
C ALA A 124 -15.75 -7.11 -22.63
N LEU A 125 -16.45 -8.02 -23.32
CA LEU A 125 -16.45 -8.10 -24.78
C LEU A 125 -17.09 -6.87 -25.41
N LEU A 126 -18.25 -6.42 -24.90
CA LEU A 126 -18.90 -5.20 -25.36
C LEU A 126 -18.01 -3.96 -25.13
N ALA A 127 -17.38 -3.85 -23.96
CA ALA A 127 -16.41 -2.80 -23.70
C ALA A 127 -15.21 -2.88 -24.68
N LYS A 128 -14.75 -4.08 -25.04
CA LYS A 128 -13.67 -4.25 -26.01
C LYS A 128 -14.07 -3.78 -27.41
N LEU A 129 -15.30 -4.04 -27.83
CA LEU A 129 -15.84 -3.51 -29.10
C LEU A 129 -15.84 -1.99 -29.10
N ILE A 130 -16.24 -1.37 -27.99
CA ILE A 130 -16.25 0.09 -27.83
C ILE A 130 -14.87 0.72 -28.04
N PHE A 131 -13.82 0.09 -27.54
CA PHE A 131 -12.45 0.61 -27.64
C PHE A 131 -11.69 0.11 -28.87
N SER A 132 -12.32 -0.71 -29.73
CA SER A 132 -11.68 -1.19 -30.94
C SER A 132 -11.86 -0.17 -32.07
N PRO A 133 -10.77 0.27 -32.73
CA PRO A 133 -10.84 1.24 -33.83
C PRO A 133 -11.53 0.69 -35.07
N SER A 134 -11.69 -0.64 -35.17
CA SER A 134 -12.34 -1.31 -36.29
C SER A 134 -13.85 -1.47 -36.14
N THR A 135 -14.44 -1.05 -35.01
CA THR A 135 -15.87 -1.24 -34.75
C THR A 135 -16.69 -0.20 -35.51
N PRO A 136 -17.70 -0.62 -36.30
CA PRO A 136 -18.62 0.29 -36.98
C PRO A 136 -19.34 1.24 -36.02
N ASN A 137 -19.57 2.49 -36.46
CA ASN A 137 -20.24 3.51 -35.65
C ASN A 137 -21.66 3.11 -35.24
N GLU A 138 -22.37 2.39 -36.09
CA GLU A 138 -23.73 1.89 -35.81
C GLU A 138 -23.74 0.95 -34.60
N ILE A 139 -22.74 0.05 -34.53
CA ILE A 139 -22.55 -0.85 -33.38
C ILE A 139 -22.20 -0.05 -32.12
N LEU A 140 -21.33 0.96 -32.22
CA LEU A 140 -20.99 1.81 -31.07
C LEU A 140 -22.22 2.55 -30.52
N ILE A 141 -23.06 3.10 -31.40
CA ILE A 141 -24.31 3.77 -31.03
C ILE A 141 -25.28 2.78 -30.37
N MET A 142 -25.40 1.58 -30.93
CA MET A 142 -26.25 0.52 -30.38
C MET A 142 -25.82 0.14 -28.96
N ILE A 143 -24.53 -0.13 -28.74
CA ILE A 143 -23.98 -0.46 -27.41
C ILE A 143 -24.15 0.71 -26.43
N SER A 144 -23.85 1.93 -26.87
CA SER A 144 -24.01 3.12 -26.02
C SER A 144 -25.45 3.33 -25.57
N LYS A 145 -26.44 3.15 -26.46
CA LYS A 145 -27.87 3.31 -26.13
C LYS A 145 -28.32 2.26 -25.13
N GLU A 146 -27.97 1.00 -25.37
CA GLU A 146 -28.34 -0.09 -24.47
C GLU A 146 -27.72 0.11 -23.08
N PHE A 147 -26.43 0.46 -23.03
CA PHE A 147 -25.74 0.72 -21.77
C PHE A 147 -26.39 1.85 -20.97
N GLN A 148 -26.86 2.93 -21.61
CA GLN A 148 -27.57 4.01 -20.94
C GLN A 148 -28.88 3.54 -20.29
N ILE A 149 -29.61 2.64 -20.94
CA ILE A 149 -30.87 2.10 -20.42
C ILE A 149 -30.61 1.23 -19.19
N ILE A 150 -29.59 0.38 -19.24
CA ILE A 150 -29.38 -0.66 -18.23
C ILE A 150 -28.44 -0.25 -17.09
N VAL A 151 -27.62 0.81 -17.24
CA VAL A 151 -26.49 1.10 -16.34
C VAL A 151 -26.88 1.12 -14.86
N GLU A 152 -27.98 1.75 -14.50
CA GLU A 152 -28.43 1.85 -13.10
C GLU A 152 -28.72 0.47 -12.50
N GLY A 153 -29.43 -0.39 -13.25
CA GLY A 153 -29.79 -1.74 -12.84
C GLY A 153 -28.61 -2.73 -12.75
N TYR A 154 -27.43 -2.34 -13.22
CA TYR A 154 -26.20 -3.14 -13.18
C TYR A 154 -25.21 -2.72 -12.08
N ALA A 155 -25.51 -1.70 -11.28
CA ALA A 155 -24.63 -1.27 -10.19
C ALA A 155 -24.31 -2.40 -9.19
N SER A 156 -25.27 -3.31 -8.96
CA SER A 156 -25.15 -4.46 -8.06
C SER A 156 -24.98 -5.81 -8.78
N LYS A 157 -24.73 -5.82 -10.10
CA LYS A 157 -24.58 -7.04 -10.90
C LYS A 157 -23.17 -7.21 -11.47
N PRO A 158 -22.70 -8.45 -11.70
CA PRO A 158 -21.46 -8.69 -12.45
C PRO A 158 -21.49 -8.01 -13.83
N GLY A 159 -20.34 -7.53 -14.31
CA GLY A 159 -20.22 -6.82 -15.58
C GLY A 159 -20.61 -5.34 -15.54
N GLY A 160 -21.24 -4.84 -14.46
CA GLY A 160 -21.60 -3.43 -14.33
C GLY A 160 -20.40 -2.48 -14.48
N ASN A 161 -19.23 -2.86 -13.95
CA ASN A 161 -17.99 -2.11 -14.09
C ASN A 161 -17.66 -1.82 -15.57
N HIS A 162 -17.90 -2.78 -16.46
CA HIS A 162 -17.65 -2.59 -17.89
C HIS A 162 -18.64 -1.61 -18.52
N ILE A 163 -19.92 -1.69 -18.13
CA ILE A 163 -20.99 -0.80 -18.61
C ILE A 163 -20.69 0.65 -18.22
N LEU A 164 -20.46 0.91 -16.93
CA LEU A 164 -20.23 2.27 -16.43
C LEU A 164 -18.97 2.90 -17.03
N LEU A 165 -17.85 2.17 -17.05
CA LEU A 165 -16.58 2.70 -17.58
C LEU A 165 -16.65 2.96 -19.09
N SER A 166 -17.43 2.15 -19.81
CA SER A 166 -17.66 2.37 -21.24
C SER A 166 -18.43 3.67 -21.47
N LEU A 167 -19.52 3.90 -20.72
CA LEU A 167 -20.28 5.15 -20.80
C LEU A 167 -19.43 6.36 -20.40
N ALA A 168 -18.64 6.25 -19.33
CA ALA A 168 -17.76 7.33 -18.86
C ALA A 168 -16.66 7.72 -19.86
N ARG A 169 -16.35 6.87 -20.84
CA ARG A 169 -15.38 7.19 -21.89
C ARG A 169 -16.04 7.62 -23.19
N LEU A 170 -17.15 6.99 -23.57
CA LEU A 170 -17.86 7.30 -24.80
C LEU A 170 -18.64 8.61 -24.71
N ASP A 171 -19.44 8.75 -23.67
CA ASP A 171 -20.37 9.88 -23.52
C ASP A 171 -20.66 10.16 -22.04
N PRO A 172 -19.72 10.82 -21.34
CA PRO A 172 -19.86 11.19 -19.93
C PRO A 172 -21.19 11.87 -19.58
N MET A 173 -21.71 12.69 -20.50
CA MET A 173 -22.89 13.52 -20.27
C MET A 173 -24.19 12.70 -20.25
N LYS A 174 -24.15 11.47 -20.76
CA LYS A 174 -25.31 10.56 -20.79
C LYS A 174 -25.37 9.60 -19.61
N ILE A 175 -24.43 9.69 -18.66
CA ILE A 175 -24.55 8.93 -17.41
C ILE A 175 -25.63 9.59 -16.54
N PRO A 176 -26.70 8.87 -16.16
CA PRO A 176 -27.75 9.46 -15.34
C PRO A 176 -27.21 9.95 -13.98
N ASN A 177 -27.80 11.03 -13.47
CA ASN A 177 -27.42 11.61 -12.19
C ASN A 177 -27.53 10.57 -11.06
N GLY A 178 -26.51 10.48 -10.21
CA GLY A 178 -26.49 9.56 -9.07
C GLY A 178 -26.00 8.14 -9.38
N VAL A 179 -25.95 7.72 -10.65
CA VAL A 179 -25.48 6.37 -11.03
C VAL A 179 -24.05 6.12 -10.57
N ILE A 180 -23.15 7.11 -10.71
CA ILE A 180 -21.76 6.99 -10.25
C ILE A 180 -21.68 6.69 -8.74
N ALA A 181 -22.50 7.38 -7.93
CA ALA A 181 -22.55 7.15 -6.48
C ALA A 181 -23.20 5.80 -6.12
N LEU A 182 -24.21 5.36 -6.90
CA LEU A 182 -24.82 4.05 -6.77
C LEU A 182 -23.80 2.92 -6.99
N TYR A 183 -22.97 3.03 -8.04
CA TYR A 183 -21.88 2.10 -8.31
C TYR A 183 -20.84 2.09 -7.21
N THR A 184 -20.47 3.28 -6.71
CA THR A 184 -19.54 3.39 -5.58
C THR A 184 -20.07 2.63 -4.38
N SER A 185 -21.38 2.69 -4.11
CA SER A 185 -22.02 1.97 -3.00
C SER A 185 -22.23 0.46 -3.23
N SER A 186 -21.70 -0.10 -4.32
CA SER A 186 -21.87 -1.50 -4.67
C SER A 186 -21.09 -2.43 -3.74
N LYS A 187 -21.70 -3.57 -3.40
CA LYS A 187 -21.01 -4.66 -2.69
C LYS A 187 -20.03 -5.45 -3.58
N ILE A 188 -20.05 -5.21 -4.90
CA ILE A 188 -19.11 -5.82 -5.85
C ILE A 188 -17.92 -4.87 -5.99
N PRO A 189 -16.70 -5.25 -5.54
CA PRO A 189 -15.56 -4.33 -5.51
C PRO A 189 -15.19 -3.75 -6.88
N LYS A 190 -15.30 -4.54 -7.96
CA LYS A 190 -15.05 -4.07 -9.33
C LYS A 190 -16.01 -2.92 -9.72
N ASN A 191 -17.27 -2.99 -9.31
CA ASN A 191 -18.27 -1.96 -9.60
C ASN A 191 -18.01 -0.70 -8.77
N ALA A 192 -17.65 -0.86 -7.50
CA ALA A 192 -17.26 0.27 -6.64
C ALA A 192 -16.03 1.02 -7.18
N VAL A 193 -15.00 0.29 -7.60
CA VAL A 193 -13.81 0.85 -8.27
C VAL A 193 -14.21 1.57 -9.56
N ALA A 194 -15.11 1.00 -10.35
CA ALA A 194 -15.63 1.65 -11.57
C ALA A 194 -16.38 2.95 -11.26
N GLY A 195 -17.12 3.01 -10.15
CA GLY A 195 -17.76 4.24 -9.66
C GLY A 195 -16.75 5.37 -9.47
N TYR A 196 -15.71 5.14 -8.66
CA TYR A 196 -14.63 6.11 -8.48
C TYR A 196 -13.93 6.49 -9.79
N THR A 197 -13.58 5.48 -10.60
CA THR A 197 -12.87 5.69 -11.86
C THR A 197 -13.71 6.51 -12.86
N ALA A 198 -15.01 6.26 -12.93
CA ALA A 198 -15.93 7.04 -13.76
C ALA A 198 -15.98 8.50 -13.27
N LEU A 199 -16.11 8.74 -11.97
CA LEU A 199 -16.07 10.09 -11.42
C LEU A 199 -14.79 10.85 -11.81
N PHE A 200 -13.64 10.18 -11.70
CA PHE A 200 -12.34 10.76 -12.06
C PHE A 200 -12.22 11.02 -13.55
N THR A 201 -12.78 10.15 -14.39
CA THR A 201 -12.75 10.27 -15.85
C THR A 201 -13.63 11.42 -16.34
N THR A 202 -14.79 11.60 -15.72
CA THR A 202 -15.73 12.66 -16.09
C THR A 202 -15.39 14.02 -15.47
N ASN A 203 -14.36 14.10 -14.61
CA ASN A 203 -14.05 15.26 -13.78
C ASN A 203 -15.29 15.79 -13.03
N GLY A 204 -16.15 14.86 -12.60
CA GLY A 204 -17.43 15.19 -11.99
C GLY A 204 -17.31 15.69 -10.55
N ILE A 205 -18.38 16.36 -10.09
CA ILE A 205 -18.56 16.72 -8.67
C ILE A 205 -19.11 15.49 -7.94
N PRO A 206 -18.58 15.13 -6.75
CA PRO A 206 -18.95 13.91 -6.02
C PRO A 206 -20.34 14.03 -5.35
N ARG A 207 -21.41 14.01 -6.15
CA ARG A 207 -22.79 14.09 -5.64
C ARG A 207 -23.31 12.71 -5.24
N GLY A 208 -23.92 12.61 -4.06
CA GLY A 208 -24.56 11.39 -3.56
C GLY A 208 -23.61 10.36 -2.92
N PHE A 209 -22.33 10.69 -2.78
CA PHE A 209 -21.37 9.83 -2.07
C PHE A 209 -21.65 9.88 -0.57
N LYS A 210 -21.70 8.71 0.06
CA LYS A 210 -21.85 8.60 1.52
C LYS A 210 -20.50 8.40 2.17
N LEU A 211 -20.24 9.14 3.25
CA LEU A 211 -18.94 9.14 3.93
C LEU A 211 -18.59 7.77 4.52
N ASP A 212 -19.54 7.14 5.20
CA ASP A 212 -19.41 5.81 5.79
C ASP A 212 -18.95 4.77 4.75
N VAL A 213 -19.54 4.81 3.55
CA VAL A 213 -19.17 3.95 2.43
C VAL A 213 -17.72 4.22 1.99
N VAL A 214 -17.33 5.48 1.78
CA VAL A 214 -15.96 5.83 1.39
C VAL A 214 -14.94 5.38 2.46
N CYS A 215 -15.22 5.66 3.73
CA CYS A 215 -14.41 5.25 4.87
C CYS A 215 -14.27 3.72 4.97
N SER A 216 -15.34 2.97 4.67
CA SER A 216 -15.29 1.49 4.62
C SER A 216 -14.43 0.97 3.46
N HIS A 217 -14.38 1.69 2.34
CA HIS A 217 -13.52 1.33 1.21
C HIS A 217 -12.05 1.60 1.49
N VAL A 218 -11.73 2.69 2.21
CA VAL A 218 -10.35 3.00 2.64
C VAL A 218 -9.76 1.87 3.50
N THR A 219 -10.57 1.18 4.29
CA THR A 219 -10.12 0.05 5.12
C THR A 219 -10.32 -1.32 4.45
N SER A 220 -10.78 -1.35 3.20
CA SER A 220 -11.05 -2.59 2.47
C SER A 220 -9.77 -3.40 2.25
N ASN A 221 -9.91 -4.73 2.32
CA ASN A 221 -8.89 -5.70 1.93
C ASN A 221 -8.62 -5.71 0.41
N ASN A 222 -9.53 -5.16 -0.40
CA ASN A 222 -9.31 -5.00 -1.83
C ASN A 222 -8.41 -3.77 -2.10
N ALA A 223 -7.17 -4.02 -2.52
CA ALA A 223 -6.17 -2.97 -2.74
C ALA A 223 -6.57 -1.94 -3.81
N LEU A 224 -7.29 -2.35 -4.87
CA LEU A 224 -7.77 -1.43 -5.91
C LEU A 224 -8.88 -0.51 -5.38
N LEU A 225 -9.81 -1.07 -4.61
CA LEU A 225 -10.89 -0.30 -3.99
C LEU A 225 -10.36 0.70 -2.96
N ARG A 226 -9.44 0.24 -2.10
CA ARG A 226 -8.74 1.10 -1.14
C ARG A 226 -7.95 2.21 -1.83
N SER A 227 -7.22 1.88 -2.89
CA SER A 227 -6.50 2.88 -3.70
C SER A 227 -7.45 3.93 -4.29
N ALA A 228 -8.59 3.49 -4.82
CA ALA A 228 -9.56 4.39 -5.45
C ALA A 228 -10.25 5.31 -4.44
N SER A 229 -10.58 4.81 -3.23
CA SER A 229 -11.19 5.61 -2.18
C SER A 229 -10.21 6.60 -1.54
N ILE A 230 -8.94 6.24 -1.36
CA ILE A 230 -7.89 7.16 -0.93
C ILE A 230 -7.68 8.28 -1.96
N GLU A 231 -7.63 7.93 -3.25
CA GLU A 231 -7.52 8.91 -4.33
C GLU A 231 -8.73 9.84 -4.38
N PHE A 232 -9.93 9.34 -4.08
CA PHE A 232 -11.13 10.16 -3.94
C PHE A 232 -10.96 11.21 -2.82
N LEU A 233 -10.50 10.79 -1.64
CA LEU A 233 -10.24 11.70 -0.52
C LEU A 233 -9.14 12.73 -0.84
N ARG A 234 -8.14 12.35 -1.65
CA ARG A 234 -7.10 13.27 -2.11
C ARG A 234 -7.63 14.35 -3.04
N ARG A 235 -8.55 13.98 -3.95
CA ARG A 235 -9.08 14.89 -4.97
C ARG A 235 -10.15 15.84 -4.46
N TYR A 236 -10.93 15.42 -3.47
CA TYR A 236 -12.11 16.14 -3.02
C TYR A 236 -11.96 16.56 -1.56
N GLU A 237 -12.26 17.84 -1.30
CA GLU A 237 -12.14 18.42 0.03
C GLU A 237 -13.06 17.71 1.04
N THR A 238 -12.47 17.30 2.16
CA THR A 238 -13.22 16.72 3.27
C THR A 238 -13.68 17.83 4.19
N LYS A 239 -15.00 17.95 4.41
CA LYS A 239 -15.55 18.89 5.38
C LYS A 239 -15.02 18.59 6.79
N ASN A 240 -14.79 19.62 7.60
CA ASN A 240 -14.26 19.47 8.97
C ASN A 240 -15.06 18.48 9.83
N GLU A 241 -16.38 18.45 9.69
CA GLU A 241 -17.26 17.52 10.44
C GLU A 241 -16.98 16.04 10.12
N ALA A 242 -16.53 15.74 8.89
CA ALA A 242 -16.22 14.40 8.42
C ALA A 242 -14.76 14.00 8.66
N LEU A 243 -13.90 14.96 9.03
CA LEU A 243 -12.45 14.79 9.03
C LEU A 243 -11.99 13.73 10.05
N THR A 244 -12.67 13.61 11.19
CA THR A 244 -12.36 12.61 12.22
C THR A 244 -12.55 11.19 11.70
N ASP A 245 -13.66 10.92 11.01
CA ASP A 245 -13.94 9.59 10.45
C ASP A 245 -12.95 9.26 9.34
N VAL A 246 -12.65 10.23 8.48
CA VAL A 246 -11.64 10.08 7.43
C VAL A 246 -10.26 9.79 8.01
N ALA A 247 -9.80 10.59 8.98
CA ALA A 247 -8.50 10.41 9.63
C ALA A 247 -8.40 9.04 10.28
N ASN A 248 -9.46 8.59 10.97
CA ASN A 248 -9.52 7.28 11.58
C ASN A 248 -9.43 6.14 10.56
N SER A 249 -10.14 6.24 9.44
CA SER A 249 -10.04 5.25 8.36
C SER A 249 -8.66 5.23 7.72
N LEU A 250 -8.03 6.40 7.54
CA LEU A 250 -6.67 6.49 7.01
C LEU A 250 -5.64 5.90 7.98
N ILE A 251 -5.74 6.18 9.29
CA ILE A 251 -4.90 5.57 10.32
C ILE A 251 -5.02 4.05 10.27
N GLN A 252 -6.26 3.54 10.20
CA GLN A 252 -6.50 2.10 10.11
C GLN A 252 -5.88 1.50 8.83
N ALA A 253 -5.99 2.18 7.69
CA ALA A 253 -5.36 1.72 6.44
C ALA A 253 -3.83 1.67 6.53
N VAL A 254 -3.20 2.63 7.22
CA VAL A 254 -1.75 2.61 7.48
C VAL A 254 -1.38 1.46 8.42
N ILE A 255 -2.17 1.23 9.47
CA ILE A 255 -1.92 0.14 10.42
C ILE A 255 -2.08 -1.23 9.73
N ASP A 256 -3.16 -1.46 8.99
CA ASP A 256 -3.45 -2.79 8.45
C ASP A 256 -2.64 -3.13 7.21
N TYR A 257 -2.36 -2.13 6.36
CA TYR A 257 -1.79 -2.35 5.03
C TYR A 257 -0.49 -1.59 4.76
N SER A 258 -0.01 -0.76 5.70
CA SER A 258 1.13 0.14 5.49
C SER A 258 0.96 1.00 4.22
N ASP A 259 -0.26 1.47 3.95
CA ASP A 259 -0.57 2.24 2.74
C ASP A 259 0.03 3.65 2.80
N GLU A 260 1.11 3.87 2.06
CA GLU A 260 1.85 5.15 2.04
C GLU A 260 0.97 6.33 1.62
N ARG A 261 0.00 6.13 0.71
CA ARG A 261 -0.88 7.20 0.24
C ARG A 261 -1.82 7.66 1.35
N ALA A 262 -2.32 6.72 2.15
CA ALA A 262 -3.12 7.06 3.33
C ALA A 262 -2.28 7.85 4.34
N PHE A 263 -1.02 7.43 4.54
CA PHE A 263 -0.09 8.14 5.41
C PHE A 263 0.21 9.57 4.94
N LEU A 264 0.46 9.77 3.65
CA LEU A 264 0.70 11.10 3.08
C LEU A 264 -0.52 12.03 3.25
N LEU A 265 -1.75 11.51 3.13
CA LEU A 265 -2.95 12.28 3.43
C LEU A 265 -3.02 12.65 4.92
N LEU A 266 -2.64 11.77 5.84
CA LEU A 266 -2.54 12.10 7.27
C LEU A 266 -1.50 13.19 7.53
N CYS A 267 -0.34 13.13 6.87
CA CYS A 267 0.66 14.19 6.95
C CYS A 267 0.13 15.53 6.44
N ASN A 268 -0.66 15.52 5.36
CA ASN A 268 -1.33 16.73 4.87
C ASN A 268 -2.30 17.29 5.92
N VAL A 269 -3.11 16.44 6.55
CA VAL A 269 -4.01 16.83 7.65
C VAL A 269 -3.22 17.41 8.83
N ALA A 270 -2.09 16.81 9.21
CA ALA A 270 -1.23 17.28 10.30
C ALA A 270 -0.49 18.60 10.00
N SER A 271 -0.17 18.86 8.73
CA SER A 271 0.59 20.05 8.33
C SER A 271 -0.16 21.37 8.57
N ASN A 272 -1.50 21.33 8.58
CA ASN A 272 -2.34 22.49 8.86
C ASN A 272 -2.83 22.42 10.30
N GLU A 273 -2.61 23.50 11.06
CA GLU A 273 -2.94 23.59 12.48
C GLU A 273 -4.41 23.26 12.75
N LYS A 274 -5.35 23.81 11.98
CA LYS A 274 -6.80 23.62 12.20
C LYS A 274 -7.23 22.17 12.01
N THR A 275 -6.75 21.52 10.95
CA THR A 275 -7.09 20.13 10.63
C THR A 275 -6.29 19.14 11.46
N GLY A 276 -5.05 19.49 11.84
CA GLY A 276 -4.18 18.69 12.70
C GLY A 276 -4.77 18.45 14.09
N LYS A 277 -5.65 19.36 14.55
CA LYS A 277 -6.40 19.18 15.81
C LYS A 277 -7.11 17.84 15.86
N THR A 278 -7.71 17.40 14.76
CA THR A 278 -8.41 16.11 14.65
C THR A 278 -7.53 14.93 15.05
N LEU A 279 -6.25 14.94 14.67
CA LEU A 279 -5.30 13.87 14.96
C LEU A 279 -4.84 13.82 16.42
N THR A 280 -5.09 14.90 17.16
CA THR A 280 -4.78 15.01 18.60
C THR A 280 -6.03 14.79 19.46
N MET A 281 -7.23 14.71 18.90
CA MET A 281 -8.46 14.49 19.66
C MET A 281 -8.48 13.11 20.33
N ALA A 282 -9.10 13.04 21.51
CA ALA A 282 -9.34 11.78 22.21
C ALA A 282 -10.09 10.78 21.30
N GLY A 283 -9.69 9.52 21.36
CA GLY A 283 -10.11 8.45 20.47
C GLY A 283 -9.30 8.36 19.17
N THR A 284 -8.79 9.47 18.64
CA THR A 284 -7.98 9.48 17.41
C THR A 284 -6.49 9.36 17.75
N ILE A 285 -6.02 10.11 18.75
CA ILE A 285 -4.61 10.09 19.18
C ILE A 285 -4.17 8.70 19.66
N GLU A 286 -5.05 7.99 20.39
CA GLU A 286 -4.77 6.65 20.86
C GLU A 286 -4.59 5.68 19.69
N LYS A 287 -5.44 5.74 18.65
CA LYS A 287 -5.38 4.78 17.53
C LYS A 287 -4.02 4.68 16.86
N TRP A 288 -3.31 5.80 16.70
CA TRP A 288 -2.00 5.79 16.06
C TRP A 288 -0.84 5.72 17.07
N MET A 289 -0.95 6.36 18.25
CA MET A 289 0.12 6.32 19.25
C MET A 289 0.22 4.99 20.01
N SER A 290 -0.89 4.27 20.17
CA SER A 290 -0.92 2.91 20.74
C SER A 290 -0.97 1.81 19.69
N SER A 291 -0.55 2.12 18.46
CA SER A 291 -0.35 1.10 17.43
C SER A 291 0.70 0.07 17.86
N GLN A 292 0.74 -1.07 17.17
CA GLN A 292 1.71 -2.14 17.46
C GLN A 292 3.14 -1.57 17.51
N PRO A 293 3.99 -1.97 18.49
CA PRO A 293 5.31 -1.37 18.69
C PRO A 293 6.16 -1.25 17.41
N ILE A 294 6.17 -2.31 16.58
CA ILE A 294 6.91 -2.34 15.30
C ILE A 294 6.40 -1.35 14.24
N LYS A 295 5.17 -0.84 14.38
CA LYS A 295 4.55 0.14 13.48
C LYS A 295 4.68 1.58 13.98
N ALA A 296 5.08 1.80 15.24
CA ALA A 296 5.26 3.15 15.79
C ALA A 296 6.21 4.02 14.95
N PRO A 297 7.34 3.51 14.42
CA PRO A 297 8.21 4.26 13.49
C PRO A 297 7.48 4.90 12.30
N LEU A 298 6.46 4.23 11.74
CA LEU A 298 5.70 4.73 10.60
C LEU A 298 5.03 6.08 10.92
N PHE A 299 4.58 6.26 12.15
CA PHE A 299 3.88 7.47 12.58
C PHE A 299 4.80 8.58 13.10
N LEU A 300 6.13 8.38 13.13
CA LEU A 300 7.05 9.41 13.62
C LEU A 300 6.95 10.72 12.82
N LYS A 301 6.88 10.64 11.48
CA LYS A 301 6.71 11.84 10.64
C LYS A 301 5.41 12.58 10.95
N LEU A 302 4.34 11.84 11.31
CA LEU A 302 3.08 12.44 11.72
C LEU A 302 3.24 13.19 13.05
N PHE A 303 3.88 12.55 14.04
CA PHE A 303 4.19 13.17 15.33
C PHE A 303 5.02 14.45 15.17
N ILE A 304 6.08 14.39 14.36
CA ILE A 304 6.97 15.51 14.06
C ILE A 304 6.22 16.71 13.45
N LEU A 305 5.31 16.46 12.50
CA LEU A 305 4.50 17.53 11.91
C LEU A 305 3.59 18.18 12.95
N LEU A 306 3.00 17.40 13.85
CA LEU A 306 2.09 17.93 14.86
C LEU A 306 2.83 18.74 15.93
N ILE A 307 3.95 18.24 16.48
CA ILE A 307 4.75 19.00 17.48
C ILE A 307 5.41 20.27 16.90
N GLY A 308 5.41 20.43 15.57
CA GLY A 308 5.81 21.67 14.93
C GLY A 308 4.90 22.86 15.28
N HIS A 309 3.66 22.58 15.69
CA HIS A 309 2.72 23.57 16.22
C HIS A 309 2.85 23.64 17.75
N SER A 310 3.03 24.85 18.30
CA SER A 310 3.32 25.07 19.73
C SER A 310 2.29 24.43 20.66
N ASP A 311 1.01 24.56 20.32
CA ASP A 311 -0.11 24.10 21.14
C ASP A 311 -0.14 22.57 21.24
N TYR A 312 0.29 21.88 20.18
CA TYR A 312 0.36 20.43 20.17
C TYR A 312 1.59 19.92 20.90
N ALA A 313 2.72 20.60 20.82
CA ALA A 313 3.92 20.23 21.58
C ALA A 313 3.65 20.19 23.09
N GLU A 314 2.94 21.20 23.63
CA GLU A 314 2.51 21.21 25.03
C GLU A 314 1.51 20.09 25.33
N ARG A 315 0.56 19.85 24.43
CA ARG A 315 -0.39 18.75 24.61
C ARG A 315 0.28 17.38 24.64
N PHE A 316 1.27 17.14 23.79
CA PHE A 316 2.03 15.89 23.77
C PHE A 316 2.94 15.76 24.99
N SER A 317 3.52 16.83 25.52
CA SER A 317 4.35 16.74 26.73
C SER A 317 3.57 16.29 27.97
N LEU A 318 2.25 16.49 27.96
CA LEU A 318 1.33 16.06 29.03
C LEU A 318 0.60 14.75 28.73
N HIS A 319 0.78 14.18 27.54
CA HIS A 319 0.00 13.02 27.11
C HIS A 319 0.66 11.70 27.50
N LYS A 320 -0.08 10.83 28.22
CA LYS A 320 0.40 9.54 28.74
C LYS A 320 0.97 8.55 27.69
N LEU A 321 0.60 8.71 26.43
CA LEU A 321 1.10 7.83 25.35
C LEU A 321 2.40 8.33 24.71
N THR A 322 2.86 9.54 25.02
CA THR A 322 4.04 10.13 24.39
C THR A 322 5.30 9.33 24.68
N VAL A 323 5.55 9.00 25.95
CA VAL A 323 6.74 8.21 26.34
C VAL A 323 6.72 6.81 25.74
N PRO A 324 5.63 6.01 25.88
CA PRO A 324 5.54 4.70 25.23
C PRO A 324 5.71 4.75 23.70
N PHE A 325 5.10 5.75 23.04
CA PHE A 325 5.19 5.91 21.60
C PHE A 325 6.64 6.16 21.15
N ILE A 326 7.31 7.16 21.74
CA ILE A 326 8.70 7.48 21.40
C ILE A 326 9.64 6.33 21.75
N HIS A 327 9.37 5.59 22.84
CA HIS A 327 10.13 4.39 23.18
C HIS A 327 10.05 3.35 22.06
N HIS A 328 8.84 3.02 21.59
CA HIS A 328 8.67 2.08 20.48
C HIS A 328 9.32 2.59 19.18
N VAL A 329 9.24 3.90 18.91
CA VAL A 329 9.91 4.51 17.75
C VAL A 329 11.43 4.32 17.83
N CYS A 330 12.06 4.63 18.97
CA CYS A 330 13.50 4.47 19.16
C CYS A 330 13.93 3.00 19.12
N HIS A 331 13.13 2.11 19.69
CA HIS A 331 13.48 0.69 19.81
C HIS A 331 13.35 -0.08 18.49
N HIS A 332 12.35 0.26 17.66
CA HIS A 332 12.06 -0.44 16.40
C HIS A 332 12.46 0.34 15.15
N GLY A 333 12.83 1.60 15.28
CA GLY A 333 13.29 2.44 14.18
C GLY A 333 14.70 2.12 13.72
N ASP A 334 15.02 2.52 12.50
CA ASP A 334 16.40 2.61 12.04
C ASP A 334 17.12 3.83 12.65
N THR A 335 18.40 4.00 12.31
CA THR A 335 19.20 5.13 12.80
C THR A 335 18.56 6.46 12.47
N GLU A 336 18.06 6.67 11.25
CA GLU A 336 17.42 7.94 10.85
C GLU A 336 16.12 8.22 11.63
N THR A 337 15.34 7.18 11.90
CA THR A 337 14.12 7.25 12.71
C THR A 337 14.47 7.62 14.15
N LEU A 338 15.47 6.97 14.75
CA LEU A 338 15.92 7.32 16.10
C LEU A 338 16.41 8.76 16.16
N LEU A 339 17.20 9.19 15.17
CA LEU A 339 17.68 10.56 15.10
C LEU A 339 16.51 11.56 15.06
N SER A 340 15.51 11.26 14.24
CA SER A 340 14.30 12.08 14.13
C SER A 340 13.49 12.10 15.42
N ALA A 341 13.46 10.99 16.17
CA ALA A 341 12.77 10.89 17.46
C ALA A 341 13.46 11.72 18.55
N VAL A 342 14.79 11.68 18.64
CA VAL A 342 15.53 12.52 19.59
C VAL A 342 15.39 14.00 19.25
N TRP A 343 15.43 14.35 17.96
CA TRP A 343 15.11 15.71 17.53
C TRP A 343 13.68 16.11 17.96
N ALA A 344 12.70 15.22 17.82
CA ALA A 344 11.34 15.47 18.26
C ALA A 344 11.29 15.73 19.78
N MET A 345 12.09 15.02 20.58
CA MET A 345 12.20 15.26 22.02
C MET A 345 12.75 16.66 22.34
N THR A 346 13.62 17.25 21.50
CA THR A 346 14.06 18.66 21.70
C THR A 346 12.93 19.67 21.53
N LYS A 347 11.83 19.28 20.87
CA LYS A 347 10.65 20.12 20.65
C LYS A 347 9.58 19.92 21.71
N LEU A 348 9.62 18.80 22.41
CA LEU A 348 8.84 18.60 23.62
C LEU A 348 9.54 19.41 24.71
N ASN A 349 8.84 20.38 25.33
CA ASN A 349 9.38 21.10 26.48
C ASN A 349 9.56 20.11 27.64
N LEU A 350 10.71 19.43 27.71
CA LEU A 350 11.02 18.37 28.67
C LEU A 350 11.08 18.94 30.08
N ASN A 351 9.94 18.92 30.77
CA ASN A 351 9.89 19.18 32.21
C ASN A 351 10.50 17.99 32.98
N GLU A 352 10.74 18.19 34.27
CA GLU A 352 11.34 17.16 35.14
C GLU A 352 10.58 15.83 35.11
N ASN A 353 9.25 15.86 35.16
CA ASN A 353 8.43 14.65 35.18
C ASN A 353 8.58 13.85 33.87
N LEU A 354 8.43 14.52 32.73
CA LEU A 354 8.54 13.88 31.42
C LEU A 354 9.97 13.36 31.17
N ALA A 355 10.99 14.10 31.62
CA ALA A 355 12.38 13.65 31.54
C ALA A 355 12.65 12.38 32.37
N LYS A 356 12.07 12.29 33.58
CA LYS A 356 12.13 11.08 34.42
C LYS A 356 11.46 9.90 33.73
N GLU A 357 10.23 10.08 33.22
CA GLU A 357 9.52 9.00 32.50
C GLU A 357 10.31 8.51 31.28
N PHE A 358 10.89 9.43 30.50
CA PHE A 358 11.75 9.06 29.37
C PHE A 358 13.01 8.30 29.82
N ALA A 359 13.66 8.72 30.91
CA ALA A 359 14.84 8.04 31.45
C ALA A 359 14.52 6.61 31.93
N GLU A 360 13.35 6.41 32.53
CA GLU A 360 12.87 5.11 33.03
C GLU A 360 12.38 4.18 31.91
N SER A 361 11.94 4.73 30.78
CA SER A 361 11.42 3.94 29.65
C SER A 361 12.46 3.08 28.92
N GLY A 362 13.75 3.30 29.15
CA GLY A 362 14.84 2.61 28.45
C GLY A 362 15.27 3.24 27.11
N ILE A 363 14.63 4.33 26.67
CA ILE A 363 15.04 5.10 25.46
C ILE A 363 16.53 5.47 25.47
N LEU A 364 17.07 5.77 26.64
CA LEU A 364 18.48 6.14 26.79
C LEU A 364 19.42 5.04 26.30
N ALA A 365 19.05 3.77 26.48
CA ALA A 365 19.84 2.63 25.98
C ALA A 365 19.89 2.62 24.45
N ASP A 366 18.78 2.93 23.78
CA ASP A 366 18.73 2.98 22.32
C ASP A 366 19.48 4.19 21.77
N ILE A 367 19.38 5.36 22.43
CA ILE A 367 20.16 6.55 22.09
C ILE A 367 21.67 6.27 22.20
N CYS A 368 22.11 5.62 23.28
CA CYS A 368 23.53 5.30 23.49
C CYS A 368 24.12 4.39 22.42
N LYS A 369 23.31 3.51 21.80
CA LYS A 369 23.77 2.65 20.68
C LYS A 369 24.07 3.45 19.41
N VAL A 370 23.38 4.57 19.21
CA VAL A 370 23.50 5.37 17.98
C VAL A 370 24.60 6.42 18.05
N PHE A 371 24.88 7.01 19.21
CA PHE A 371 25.90 8.05 19.35
C PHE A 371 27.26 7.71 18.69
N PRO A 372 27.79 6.48 18.87
CA PRO A 372 29.05 6.09 18.23
C PRO A 372 28.99 5.98 16.70
N LEU A 373 27.80 5.84 16.11
CA LEU A 373 27.62 5.68 14.67
C LEU A 373 27.62 7.03 13.92
N LEU A 374 27.70 8.14 14.65
CA LEU A 374 27.61 9.51 14.12
C LEU A 374 28.98 10.18 13.93
N GLU A 375 30.04 9.40 13.69
CA GLU A 375 31.46 9.81 13.76
C GLU A 375 31.77 11.15 13.07
N ASP A 376 31.08 11.46 11.97
CA ASP A 376 31.27 12.68 11.16
C ASP A 376 30.04 13.62 11.11
N GLN A 377 29.13 13.53 12.08
CA GLN A 377 27.90 14.35 12.12
C GLN A 377 27.83 15.29 13.34
N GLN A 378 28.87 16.10 13.55
CA GLN A 378 28.96 17.09 14.65
C GLN A 378 27.66 17.90 14.87
N ALA A 379 27.06 18.45 13.80
CA ALA A 379 25.84 19.25 13.91
C ALA A 379 24.61 18.46 14.39
N VAL A 380 24.59 17.15 14.14
CA VAL A 380 23.54 16.25 14.65
C VAL A 380 23.82 15.98 16.13
N ILE A 381 25.05 15.61 16.48
CA ILE A 381 25.42 15.29 17.87
C ILE A 381 25.17 16.49 18.80
N ASP A 382 25.50 17.71 18.38
CA ASP A 382 25.29 18.94 19.17
C ASP A 382 23.81 19.19 19.52
N LYS A 383 22.88 18.76 18.67
CA LYS A 383 21.43 18.87 18.95
C LYS A 383 20.93 17.81 19.93
N PHE A 384 21.67 16.72 20.10
CA PHE A 384 21.26 15.55 20.87
C PHE A 384 21.79 15.60 22.29
N ILE A 385 22.95 16.21 22.47
CA ILE A 385 23.60 16.43 23.76
C ILE A 385 22.62 16.98 24.81
N PRO A 386 21.80 18.02 24.56
CA PRO A 386 20.88 18.54 25.58
C PRO A 386 19.82 17.52 26.00
N VAL A 387 19.29 16.73 25.07
CA VAL A 387 18.33 15.66 25.38
C VAL A 387 19.02 14.57 26.20
N PHE A 388 20.19 14.13 25.75
CA PHE A 388 20.97 13.13 26.47
C PHE A 388 21.30 13.59 27.89
N GLU A 389 21.80 14.82 28.08
CA GLU A 389 22.14 15.36 29.40
C GLU A 389 20.91 15.37 30.31
N THR A 390 19.78 15.84 29.79
CA THR A 390 18.51 15.88 30.55
C THR A 390 18.08 14.48 30.99
N LEU A 391 18.08 13.49 30.08
CA LEU A 391 17.72 12.11 30.43
C LEU A 391 18.77 11.46 31.34
N TYR A 392 20.04 11.74 31.10
CA TYR A 392 21.15 11.22 31.88
C TYR A 392 21.04 11.66 33.33
N GLN A 393 20.68 12.92 33.60
CA GLN A 393 20.47 13.43 34.95
C GLN A 393 19.50 12.55 35.76
N TYR A 394 18.38 12.13 35.15
CA TYR A 394 17.35 11.33 35.82
C TYR A 394 17.52 9.81 35.69
N SER A 395 18.48 9.34 34.89
CA SER A 395 18.72 7.90 34.74
C SER A 395 19.34 7.29 36.01
N GLU A 396 18.67 6.30 36.59
CA GLU A 396 19.23 5.50 37.68
C GLU A 396 19.88 4.21 37.13
N ASN A 397 21.06 3.86 37.64
CA ASN A 397 21.64 2.51 37.60
C ASN A 397 21.89 1.83 36.23
N ASN A 398 22.19 2.57 35.17
CA ASN A 398 22.65 1.99 33.90
C ASN A 398 24.19 1.89 33.78
N LYS A 399 24.85 1.30 34.79
CA LYS A 399 26.33 1.20 34.88
C LYS A 399 26.98 0.71 33.58
N VAL A 400 26.56 -0.46 33.13
CA VAL A 400 27.16 -1.15 31.97
C VAL A 400 27.02 -0.30 30.72
N LEU A 401 25.84 0.29 30.49
CA LEU A 401 25.57 1.14 29.34
C LEU A 401 26.50 2.36 29.30
N PHE A 402 26.59 3.09 30.41
CA PHE A 402 27.40 4.31 30.47
C PHE A 402 28.90 4.03 30.41
N CYS A 403 29.36 2.94 31.04
CA CYS A 403 30.73 2.48 30.90
C CYS A 403 31.05 2.16 29.43
N ASN A 404 30.21 1.38 28.75
CA ASN A 404 30.44 1.03 27.34
C ASN A 404 30.44 2.25 26.43
N LEU A 405 29.51 3.19 26.62
CA LEU A 405 29.49 4.44 25.87
C LEU A 405 30.76 5.26 26.14
N THR A 406 31.20 5.35 27.39
CA THR A 406 32.43 6.07 27.78
C THR A 406 33.65 5.51 27.05
N SER A 407 33.85 4.19 27.08
CA SER A 407 34.94 3.53 26.37
C SER A 407 34.91 3.81 24.88
N LYS A 408 33.72 3.72 24.27
CA LYS A 408 33.57 3.95 22.83
C LYS A 408 33.84 5.40 22.43
N LEU A 409 33.41 6.37 23.24
CA LEU A 409 33.69 7.78 23.00
C LEU A 409 35.18 8.10 23.12
N LEU A 410 35.89 7.50 24.09
CA LEU A 410 37.34 7.65 24.20
C LEU A 410 38.07 7.08 22.98
N GLU A 411 37.61 5.95 22.43
CA GLU A 411 38.13 5.40 21.18
C GLU A 411 37.97 6.38 20.01
N LEU A 412 36.80 7.00 19.87
CA LEU A 412 36.50 8.01 18.83
C LEU A 412 37.32 9.29 18.99
N VAL A 413 37.56 9.72 20.24
CA VAL A 413 38.43 10.88 20.50
C VAL A 413 39.88 10.55 20.16
N LYS A 414 40.31 9.32 20.43
CA LYS A 414 41.66 8.84 20.09
C LYS A 414 41.88 8.70 18.59
N SER A 415 40.86 8.30 17.83
CA SER A 415 40.94 8.19 16.36
C SER A 415 40.94 9.54 15.65
N GLY A 416 40.60 10.63 16.34
CA GLY A 416 40.65 11.98 15.79
C GLY A 416 39.49 12.30 14.84
N CYS A 417 38.28 11.78 15.11
CA CYS A 417 37.08 12.03 14.30
C CYS A 417 36.77 13.53 14.13
N GLN A 418 35.99 13.92 13.11
CA GLN A 418 35.65 15.34 12.91
C GLN A 418 34.79 15.91 14.05
N SER A 419 34.05 15.04 14.76
CA SER A 419 33.12 15.43 15.81
C SER A 419 33.72 15.46 17.23
N LEU A 420 35.04 15.65 17.33
CA LEU A 420 35.82 15.60 18.58
C LEU A 420 35.22 16.45 19.70
N LYS A 421 34.82 17.69 19.39
CA LYS A 421 34.29 18.63 20.38
C LYS A 421 33.03 18.08 21.04
N SER A 422 32.06 17.60 20.26
CA SER A 422 30.84 17.00 20.82
C SER A 422 31.14 15.80 21.71
N TYR A 423 32.08 14.94 21.30
CA TYR A 423 32.41 13.74 22.07
C TYR A 423 33.12 14.06 23.38
N ILE A 424 34.01 15.05 23.39
CA ILE A 424 34.65 15.52 24.62
C ILE A 424 33.60 16.14 25.57
N HIS A 425 32.65 16.91 25.04
CA HIS A 425 31.56 17.45 25.85
C HIS A 425 30.64 16.34 26.42
N LEU A 426 30.33 15.32 25.62
CA LEU A 426 29.56 14.17 26.08
C LEU A 426 30.29 13.36 27.17
N LEU A 427 31.62 13.22 27.04
CA LEU A 427 32.47 12.65 28.10
C LEU A 427 32.43 13.50 29.38
N ALA A 428 32.40 14.83 29.27
CA ALA A 428 32.25 15.72 30.42
C ALA A 428 30.90 15.52 31.14
N ILE A 429 29.82 15.32 30.39
CA ILE A 429 28.51 14.97 30.97
C ILE A 429 28.58 13.62 31.69
N LEU A 430 29.15 12.59 31.05
CA LEU A 430 29.29 11.25 31.63
C LEU A 430 30.17 11.25 32.88
N ALA A 431 31.20 12.10 32.94
CA ALA A 431 32.09 12.22 34.09
C ALA A 431 31.39 12.80 35.34
N LYS A 432 30.21 13.41 35.21
CA LYS A 432 29.45 13.94 36.36
C LYS A 432 28.98 12.85 37.33
N LYS A 433 28.81 11.60 36.87
CA LYS A 433 28.46 10.48 37.77
C LYS A 433 29.67 9.60 38.04
N GLN A 434 29.90 9.27 39.32
CA GLN A 434 31.00 8.41 39.78
C GLN A 434 31.05 7.04 39.10
N ILE A 435 29.91 6.56 38.60
CA ILE A 435 29.78 5.24 37.97
C ILE A 435 30.65 5.05 36.71
N THR A 436 31.03 6.15 36.03
CA THR A 436 31.87 6.13 34.81
C THR A 436 33.35 6.37 35.11
N HIS A 437 33.71 6.82 36.32
CA HIS A 437 35.07 7.24 36.66
C HIS A 437 36.10 6.13 36.50
N SER A 438 35.77 4.91 36.93
CA SER A 438 36.68 3.77 36.76
C SER A 438 36.96 3.46 35.29
N THR A 439 35.97 3.61 34.42
CA THR A 439 36.15 3.42 32.97
C THR A 439 37.06 4.50 32.39
N LEU A 440 36.81 5.77 32.72
CA LEU A 440 37.66 6.88 32.27
C LEU A 440 39.14 6.68 32.68
N ILE A 441 39.37 6.20 33.90
CA ILE A 441 40.73 5.93 34.39
C ILE A 441 41.35 4.73 33.67
N ASN A 442 40.63 3.59 33.60
CA ASN A 442 41.12 2.36 33.00
C ASN A 442 41.42 2.51 31.51
N ASP A 443 40.61 3.30 30.79
CA ASP A 443 40.78 3.56 29.36
C ASP A 443 41.75 4.71 29.08
N ASN A 444 42.48 5.17 30.10
CA ASN A 444 43.54 6.17 30.00
C ASN A 444 43.05 7.52 29.40
N ALA A 445 41.88 7.99 29.86
CA ALA A 445 41.29 9.25 29.40
C ALA A 445 42.25 10.45 29.54
N ILE A 446 43.13 10.44 30.54
CA ILE A 446 44.13 11.51 30.74
C ILE A 446 45.05 11.63 29.53
N ALA A 447 45.66 10.52 29.10
CA ALA A 447 46.56 10.53 27.95
C ALA A 447 45.83 10.90 26.65
N ILE A 448 44.59 10.42 26.49
CA ILE A 448 43.76 10.69 25.30
C ILE A 448 43.34 12.16 25.23
N LEU A 449 42.99 12.78 26.36
CA LEU A 449 42.45 14.13 26.42
C LEU A 449 43.52 15.24 26.56
N ASN A 450 44.74 14.89 27.01
CA ASN A 450 45.82 15.86 27.23
C ASN A 450 46.15 16.75 26.00
N PRO A 451 46.15 16.24 24.76
CA PRO A 451 46.37 17.08 23.57
C PRO A 451 45.37 18.23 23.46
N TYR A 452 44.13 18.01 23.92
CA TYR A 452 43.02 18.97 23.80
C TYR A 452 42.93 19.95 24.99
N CYS A 453 43.81 19.84 26.00
CA CYS A 453 43.88 20.74 27.15
C CYS A 453 44.20 22.21 26.78
N THR A 454 44.81 22.42 25.61
CA THR A 454 45.25 23.74 25.14
C THR A 454 44.30 24.37 24.11
N GLU A 455 43.41 23.59 23.51
CA GLU A 455 42.44 24.07 22.52
C GLU A 455 41.30 24.85 23.19
N SER A 456 41.10 26.11 22.78
CA SER A 456 40.15 27.03 23.43
C SER A 456 38.73 26.49 23.59
N ASN A 457 38.30 25.65 22.65
CA ASN A 457 36.92 25.19 22.54
C ASN A 457 36.63 23.87 23.28
N ALA A 458 37.65 23.05 23.57
CA ALA A 458 37.51 21.77 24.31
C ALA A 458 38.08 21.85 25.74
N LYS A 459 38.92 22.86 26.01
CA LYS A 459 39.59 23.07 27.30
C LYS A 459 38.65 23.14 28.50
N ILE A 460 37.46 23.70 28.35
CA ILE A 460 36.48 23.80 29.45
C ILE A 460 35.97 22.41 29.83
N ASP A 461 35.57 21.62 28.84
CA ASP A 461 35.06 20.26 29.04
C ASP A 461 36.14 19.33 29.59
N VAL A 462 37.38 19.38 29.06
CA VAL A 462 38.51 18.61 29.59
C VAL A 462 38.80 18.96 31.04
N LYS A 463 38.78 20.25 31.40
CA LYS A 463 38.92 20.67 32.80
C LYS A 463 37.80 20.15 33.68
N SER A 464 36.55 20.17 33.19
CA SER A 464 35.40 19.61 33.90
C SER A 464 35.57 18.12 34.17
N ILE A 465 36.01 17.34 33.17
CA ILE A 465 36.30 15.91 33.31
C ILE A 465 37.35 15.69 34.41
N MET A 466 38.48 16.42 34.35
CA MET A 466 39.55 16.28 35.34
C MET A 466 39.09 16.66 36.75
N ALA A 467 38.26 17.69 36.89
CA ALA A 467 37.69 18.10 38.17
C ALA A 467 36.79 16.99 38.75
N SER A 468 35.86 16.46 37.94
CA SER A 468 34.97 15.38 38.38
C SER A 468 35.74 14.11 38.76
N LEU A 469 36.80 13.77 38.03
CA LEU A 469 37.65 12.63 38.39
C LEU A 469 38.41 12.84 39.71
N ARG A 470 38.90 14.06 39.97
CA ARG A 470 39.55 14.40 41.27
C ARG A 470 38.57 14.31 42.43
N GLU A 471 37.36 14.82 42.26
CA GLU A 471 36.27 14.66 43.24
C GLU A 471 35.92 13.19 43.49
N GLY A 472 36.05 12.34 42.47
CA GLY A 472 35.92 10.89 42.55
C GLY A 472 37.09 10.14 43.20
N GLY A 473 38.13 10.83 43.68
CA GLY A 473 39.27 10.25 44.37
C GLY A 473 40.51 9.98 43.50
N LEU A 474 40.57 10.52 42.28
CA LEU A 474 41.75 10.42 41.43
C LEU A 474 42.88 11.33 41.92
N ASN A 475 43.90 10.75 42.56
CA ASN A 475 45.12 11.42 42.98
C ASN A 475 46.15 11.44 41.84
N ILE A 476 46.09 12.43 40.95
CA ILE A 476 47.17 12.72 39.99
C ILE A 476 47.99 13.88 40.54
N PRO A 477 49.32 13.78 40.62
CA PRO A 477 50.19 14.91 40.99
C PRO A 477 50.14 16.09 40.02
#